data_AF-A0A7C0ZQA0-F1
#
_entry.id   AF-A0A7C0ZQA0-F1
#
_cell.length_a   1.000
_cell.length_b   1.000
_cell.length_c   1.000
_cell.angle_alpha   90.00
_cell.angle_beta   90.00
_cell.angle_gamma   90.00
#
_symmetry.space_group_name_H-M   'P 1'
#
loop_
_entity.id
_entity.type
_entity.pdbx_description
1 polymer ?
#
loop_
_entity_poly.entity_id
_entity_poly.type
_entity_poly.pdbx_seq_one_letter_code
_entity_poly.pdbx_strand_id
1 'polypeptide(L)'
;MSSSLNFILDQVGKEKGIPKEILVEAIESAMVTASRKKLGPGRDIEAQFNEETGDIELFEFVEVVEHPENSYTEISLEEAREFDAEAEYGDSLGLKLDTTEFGRIAAQTAKQVIMQKIREAERESIFEEFHERIGEVISGTVQRVERGNLVINLGKTEAILPRSETIPRETFRQGERVRVYLLDVKMTLKGPQIILSRTHPGFVIKLFETEVPEIYEGIITIQGAAREPGVRAKVAVYTNDHDVDPVGACVGVRGSRVQNVVQELKGEKIDIIRWNPDEVRYVCNSLSPAQINKIILDENNRAMEIIVPDDQLSLAIGRRGMNVRLASRLTGWKLDVKSTSRVADDFERLFEALHEVEGLDNVSMELLYDNGYRQLEDIAAASPDELAEIIGTEGPDAEQLVSCAAEAIVRLRAEAEQAREEQEKQEQEEEASAADSKAGSEPADAGEVAAIDDMDETTSDVEASVDEIEPKDDETELPAEDDAAD
;
A
#
# COMPACT_ATOMS: atom_id res chain seq x y z
N MET A 1 13.82 15.65 -54.19
CA MET A 1 14.28 15.27 -52.84
C MET A 1 13.09 14.80 -51.99
N SER A 2 12.29 13.85 -52.51
CA SER A 2 11.09 13.27 -51.85
C SER A 2 11.35 11.89 -51.23
N SER A 3 12.52 11.28 -51.47
CA SER A 3 12.94 9.98 -50.90
C SER A 3 13.13 9.97 -49.37
N SER A 4 12.85 11.08 -48.68
CA SER A 4 13.10 11.27 -47.24
C SER A 4 12.07 10.54 -46.37
N LEU A 5 10.77 10.64 -46.66
CA LEU A 5 9.74 10.19 -45.72
C LEU A 5 9.61 8.66 -45.70
N ASN A 6 9.64 8.02 -46.87
CA ASN A 6 9.55 6.57 -46.98
C ASN A 6 10.73 5.86 -46.27
N PHE A 7 11.95 6.41 -46.43
CA PHE A 7 13.15 5.94 -45.72
C PHE A 7 13.04 6.14 -44.20
N ILE A 8 12.53 7.29 -43.74
CA ILE A 8 12.32 7.55 -42.31
C ILE A 8 11.28 6.59 -41.71
N LEU A 9 10.18 6.32 -42.42
CA LEU A 9 9.16 5.39 -41.97
C LEU A 9 9.69 3.97 -41.85
N ASP A 10 10.45 3.50 -42.85
CA ASP A 10 11.08 2.18 -42.81
C ASP A 10 12.15 2.09 -41.71
N GLN A 11 12.95 3.14 -41.52
CA GLN A 11 13.97 3.19 -40.49
C GLN A 11 13.34 3.16 -39.09
N VAL A 12 12.35 4.01 -38.83
CA VAL A 12 11.63 4.07 -37.55
C VAL A 12 10.89 2.77 -37.28
N GLY A 13 10.23 2.20 -38.29
CA GLY A 13 9.52 0.93 -38.15
C GLY A 13 10.45 -0.22 -37.77
N LYS A 14 11.65 -0.28 -38.39
CA LYS A 14 12.67 -1.30 -38.06
C LYS A 14 13.33 -1.08 -36.69
N GLU A 15 13.66 0.16 -36.33
CA GLU A 15 14.35 0.44 -35.07
C GLU A 15 13.44 0.28 -33.85
N LYS A 16 12.13 0.54 -33.99
CA LYS A 16 11.17 0.59 -32.88
C LYS A 16 10.12 -0.52 -32.92
N GLY A 17 10.13 -1.37 -33.95
CA GLY A 17 9.20 -2.49 -34.07
C GLY A 17 7.76 -2.07 -34.38
N ILE A 18 7.56 -0.88 -34.94
CA ILE A 18 6.22 -0.37 -35.29
C ILE A 18 5.94 -0.71 -36.75
N PRO A 19 4.83 -1.40 -37.07
CA PRO A 19 4.41 -1.63 -38.44
C PRO A 19 4.29 -0.32 -39.22
N LYS A 20 4.78 -0.31 -40.45
CA LYS A 20 4.80 0.88 -41.31
C LYS A 20 3.38 1.38 -41.59
N GLU A 21 2.45 0.45 -41.76
CA GLU A 21 1.04 0.72 -42.06
C GLU A 21 0.41 1.60 -40.99
N ILE A 22 0.70 1.32 -39.70
CA ILE A 22 0.19 2.10 -38.57
C ILE A 22 0.75 3.53 -38.56
N LEU A 23 2.01 3.71 -38.99
CA LEU A 23 2.62 5.04 -39.10
C LEU A 23 2.02 5.83 -40.26
N VAL A 24 1.77 5.18 -41.40
CA VAL A 24 1.16 5.80 -42.58
C VAL A 24 -0.25 6.30 -42.25
N GLU A 25 -1.10 5.44 -41.72
CA GLU A 25 -2.48 5.77 -41.33
C GLU A 25 -2.53 6.92 -40.32
N ALA A 26 -1.61 6.93 -39.35
CA ALA A 26 -1.53 7.99 -38.37
C ALA A 26 -1.15 9.34 -38.99
N ILE A 27 -0.24 9.36 -39.97
CA ILE A 27 0.18 10.60 -40.63
C ILE A 27 -0.92 11.11 -41.55
N GLU A 28 -1.63 10.23 -42.27
CA GLU A 28 -2.80 10.59 -43.08
C GLU A 28 -3.88 11.28 -42.23
N SER A 29 -4.27 10.65 -41.12
CA SER A 29 -5.26 11.21 -40.18
C SER A 29 -4.83 12.57 -39.60
N ALA A 30 -3.56 12.70 -39.25
CA ALA A 30 -3.03 13.96 -38.74
C ALA A 30 -2.94 15.05 -39.82
N MET A 31 -2.68 14.67 -41.07
CA MET A 31 -2.70 15.57 -42.21
C MET A 31 -4.10 16.10 -42.48
N VAL A 32 -5.13 15.25 -42.48
CA VAL A 32 -6.53 15.69 -42.55
C VAL A 32 -6.85 16.71 -41.45
N THR A 33 -6.44 16.42 -40.21
CA THR A 33 -6.66 17.30 -39.06
C THR A 33 -5.96 18.65 -39.20
N ALA A 34 -4.71 18.65 -39.67
CA ALA A 34 -3.93 19.86 -39.91
C ALA A 34 -4.53 20.70 -41.06
N SER A 35 -4.96 20.05 -42.14
CA SER A 35 -5.58 20.68 -43.30
C SER A 35 -6.93 21.32 -42.94
N ARG A 36 -7.81 20.62 -42.19
CA ARG A 36 -9.07 21.18 -41.67
C ARG A 36 -8.85 22.43 -40.81
N LYS A 37 -7.77 22.46 -40.01
CA LYS A 37 -7.43 23.63 -39.19
C LYS A 37 -7.00 24.84 -40.01
N LYS A 38 -6.36 24.63 -41.16
CA LYS A 38 -5.89 25.71 -42.06
C LYS A 38 -7.00 26.20 -43.01
N LEU A 39 -7.80 25.28 -43.55
CA LEU A 39 -8.80 25.56 -44.59
C LEU A 39 -10.21 25.87 -44.03
N GLY A 40 -10.45 25.58 -42.75
CA GLY A 40 -11.70 25.86 -42.05
C GLY A 40 -12.52 24.60 -41.76
N PRO A 41 -13.37 24.62 -40.71
CA PRO A 41 -14.26 23.50 -40.40
C PRO A 41 -15.37 23.40 -41.44
N GLY A 42 -15.64 22.19 -41.96
CA GLY A 42 -16.76 21.91 -42.88
C GLY A 42 -16.37 21.40 -44.27
N ARG A 43 -15.07 21.37 -44.60
CA ARG A 43 -14.56 20.75 -45.84
C ARG A 43 -14.30 19.27 -45.64
N ASP A 44 -14.69 18.46 -46.62
CA ASP A 44 -14.36 17.04 -46.61
C ASP A 44 -12.99 16.83 -47.25
N ILE A 45 -12.04 16.32 -46.45
CA ILE A 45 -10.62 16.25 -46.82
C ILE A 45 -10.14 14.85 -46.49
N GLU A 46 -9.53 14.20 -47.46
CA GLU A 46 -8.84 12.92 -47.31
C GLU A 46 -7.35 13.09 -47.60
N ALA A 47 -6.52 12.32 -46.90
CA ALA A 47 -5.09 12.28 -47.14
C ALA A 47 -4.71 10.85 -47.54
N GLN A 48 -3.90 10.72 -48.59
CA GLN A 48 -3.46 9.43 -49.09
C GLN A 48 -1.94 9.42 -49.26
N PHE A 49 -1.28 8.42 -48.68
CA PHE A 49 0.15 8.20 -48.83
C PHE A 49 0.43 7.40 -50.10
N ASN A 50 1.33 7.92 -50.93
CA ASN A 50 1.80 7.22 -52.12
C ASN A 50 3.11 6.49 -51.82
N GLU A 51 3.08 5.16 -51.85
CA GLU A 51 4.25 4.32 -51.53
C GLU A 51 5.41 4.44 -52.54
N GLU A 52 5.11 4.78 -53.80
CA GLU A 52 6.13 4.90 -54.85
C GLU A 52 6.88 6.23 -54.75
N THR A 53 6.17 7.33 -54.51
CA THR A 53 6.76 8.68 -54.42
C THR A 53 7.23 9.01 -53.00
N GLY A 54 6.64 8.38 -51.98
CA GLY A 54 6.88 8.66 -50.57
C GLY A 54 6.25 9.97 -50.08
N ASP A 55 5.34 10.56 -50.86
CA ASP A 55 4.67 11.82 -50.57
C ASP A 55 3.21 11.57 -50.13
N ILE A 56 2.64 12.52 -49.38
CA ILE A 56 1.23 12.50 -48.98
C ILE A 56 0.46 13.48 -49.83
N GLU A 57 -0.58 12.99 -50.48
CA GLU A 57 -1.50 13.77 -51.30
C GLU A 57 -2.76 14.09 -50.49
N LEU A 58 -3.31 15.29 -50.71
CA LEU A 58 -4.52 15.76 -50.07
C LEU A 58 -5.60 15.95 -51.14
N PHE A 59 -6.78 15.37 -50.89
CA PHE A 59 -7.94 15.49 -51.75
C PHE A 59 -9.08 16.16 -50.98
N GLU A 60 -9.74 17.13 -51.59
CA GLU A 60 -10.96 17.76 -51.09
C GLU A 60 -12.15 17.21 -51.89
N PHE A 61 -13.14 16.63 -51.22
CA PHE A 61 -14.33 16.08 -51.87
C PHE A 61 -15.46 17.10 -51.88
N VAL A 62 -16.02 17.32 -53.08
CA VAL A 62 -17.16 18.21 -53.32
C VAL A 62 -18.24 17.48 -54.13
N GLU A 63 -19.50 17.74 -53.83
CA GLU A 63 -20.65 17.16 -54.52
C GLU A 63 -21.10 18.06 -55.67
N VAL A 64 -21.36 17.45 -56.83
CA VAL A 64 -21.83 18.18 -58.02
C VAL A 64 -23.33 18.43 -57.94
N VAL A 65 -23.71 19.70 -57.81
CA VAL A 65 -25.12 20.12 -57.66
C VAL A 65 -25.50 21.21 -58.67
N GLU A 66 -26.80 21.37 -58.90
CA GLU A 66 -27.32 22.37 -59.86
C GLU A 66 -27.22 23.81 -59.33
N HIS A 67 -27.45 23.99 -58.02
CA HIS A 67 -27.41 25.28 -57.35
C HIS A 67 -26.59 25.16 -56.05
N PRO A 68 -25.28 25.42 -56.07
CA PRO A 68 -24.45 25.31 -54.87
C PRO A 68 -24.86 26.37 -53.85
N GLU A 69 -25.27 25.93 -52.66
CA GLU A 69 -25.55 26.76 -51.49
C GLU A 69 -24.33 26.86 -50.58
N ASN A 70 -23.48 25.82 -50.55
CA ASN A 70 -22.25 25.79 -49.75
C ASN A 70 -20.99 25.58 -50.60
N SER A 71 -20.24 26.66 -50.81
CA SER A 71 -19.00 26.67 -51.61
C SER A 71 -17.86 25.78 -51.07
N TYR A 72 -18.02 25.18 -49.89
CA TYR A 72 -17.02 24.28 -49.29
C TYR A 72 -17.29 22.80 -49.53
N THR A 73 -18.52 22.43 -49.89
CA THR A 73 -18.95 21.03 -50.06
C THR A 73 -19.62 20.78 -51.41
N GLU A 74 -19.94 21.83 -52.15
CA GLU A 74 -20.73 21.76 -53.37
C GLU A 74 -20.03 22.51 -54.51
N ILE A 75 -20.11 21.95 -55.72
CA ILE A 75 -19.57 22.55 -56.95
C ILE A 75 -20.63 22.51 -58.06
N SER A 76 -20.62 23.50 -58.94
CA SER A 76 -21.52 23.51 -60.10
C SER A 76 -21.07 22.50 -61.16
N LEU A 77 -22.00 21.98 -61.98
CA LEU A 77 -21.66 21.06 -63.09
C LEU A 77 -20.67 21.68 -64.09
N GLU A 78 -20.75 23.01 -64.30
CA GLU A 78 -19.86 23.71 -65.23
C GLU A 78 -18.41 23.72 -64.72
N GLU A 79 -18.22 24.03 -63.44
CA GLU A 79 -16.89 24.01 -62.79
C GLU A 79 -16.37 22.57 -62.61
N ALA A 80 -17.25 21.63 -62.24
CA ALA A 80 -16.93 20.21 -62.13
C ALA A 80 -16.33 19.66 -63.44
N ARG A 81 -16.90 20.06 -64.59
CA ARG A 81 -16.45 19.66 -65.93
C ARG A 81 -15.10 20.25 -66.36
N GLU A 82 -14.60 21.27 -65.67
CA GLU A 82 -13.23 21.77 -65.88
C GLU A 82 -12.18 20.82 -65.29
N PHE A 83 -12.54 20.09 -64.23
CA PHE A 83 -11.66 19.12 -63.56
C PHE A 83 -11.85 17.70 -64.10
N ASP A 84 -13.10 17.29 -64.36
CA ASP A 84 -13.43 15.99 -64.95
C ASP A 84 -14.54 16.13 -66.00
N ALA A 85 -14.19 15.87 -67.26
CA ALA A 85 -15.11 16.01 -68.40
C ALA A 85 -16.30 15.04 -68.35
N GLU A 86 -16.23 13.96 -67.56
CA GLU A 86 -17.31 12.97 -67.40
C GLU A 86 -18.20 13.22 -66.17
N ALA A 87 -18.02 14.33 -65.43
CA ALA A 87 -18.81 14.63 -64.23
C ALA A 87 -20.32 14.78 -64.48
N GLU A 88 -21.13 14.10 -63.66
CA GLU A 88 -22.60 14.17 -63.62
C GLU A 88 -23.12 14.75 -62.30
N TYR A 89 -24.41 15.13 -62.26
CA TYR A 89 -25.04 15.60 -61.02
C TYR A 89 -25.13 14.48 -59.99
N GLY A 90 -24.75 14.79 -58.74
CA GLY A 90 -24.69 13.82 -57.64
C GLY A 90 -23.37 13.07 -57.51
N ASP A 91 -22.40 13.32 -58.40
CA ASP A 91 -21.04 12.78 -58.26
C ASP A 91 -20.26 13.50 -57.16
N SER A 92 -19.34 12.78 -56.51
CA SER A 92 -18.38 13.35 -55.57
C SER A 92 -17.00 13.42 -56.24
N LEU A 93 -16.52 14.64 -56.47
CA LEU A 93 -15.24 14.90 -57.11
C LEU A 93 -14.14 15.14 -56.07
N GLY A 94 -13.08 14.35 -56.14
CA GLY A 94 -11.87 14.53 -55.32
C GLY A 94 -10.89 15.51 -55.98
N LEU A 95 -10.90 16.77 -55.55
CA LEU A 95 -10.00 17.80 -56.05
C LEU A 95 -8.65 17.74 -55.32
N LYS A 96 -7.56 17.55 -56.07
CA LYS A 96 -6.21 17.53 -55.51
C LYS A 96 -5.79 18.92 -55.05
N LEU A 97 -5.49 19.06 -53.77
CA LEU A 97 -4.99 20.31 -53.18
C LEU A 97 -3.51 20.49 -53.48
N ASP A 98 -3.08 21.72 -53.77
CA ASP A 98 -1.65 22.04 -53.98
C ASP A 98 -0.89 21.88 -52.66
N THR A 99 -0.05 20.84 -52.60
CA THR A 99 0.70 20.46 -51.40
C THR A 99 1.95 21.29 -51.15
N THR A 100 2.31 22.24 -52.03
CA THR A 100 3.54 23.05 -51.86
C THR A 100 3.53 23.90 -50.58
N GLU A 101 2.40 24.53 -50.25
CA GLU A 101 2.25 25.23 -48.96
C GLU A 101 2.06 24.28 -47.77
N PHE A 102 1.57 23.07 -48.03
CA PHE A 102 1.35 22.05 -47.02
C PHE A 102 2.61 21.24 -46.73
N GLY A 103 3.64 21.24 -47.57
CA GLY A 103 4.83 20.40 -47.41
C GLY A 103 5.59 20.66 -46.12
N ARG A 104 5.72 21.93 -45.68
CA ARG A 104 6.36 22.27 -44.39
C ARG A 104 5.49 21.83 -43.21
N ILE A 105 4.19 22.00 -43.32
CA ILE A 105 3.21 21.60 -42.31
C ILE A 105 3.17 20.08 -42.21
N ALA A 106 3.17 19.38 -43.33
CA ALA A 106 3.21 17.93 -43.46
C ALA A 106 4.47 17.36 -42.82
N ALA A 107 5.65 17.95 -43.06
CA ALA A 107 6.87 17.51 -42.40
C ALA A 107 6.84 17.69 -40.87
N GLN A 108 6.29 18.80 -40.37
CA GLN A 108 6.17 19.05 -38.92
C GLN A 108 5.12 18.13 -38.27
N THR A 109 3.96 17.97 -38.91
CA THR A 109 2.88 17.10 -38.46
C THR A 109 3.34 15.63 -38.49
N ALA A 110 3.95 15.17 -39.58
CA ALA A 110 4.50 13.83 -39.69
C ALA A 110 5.54 13.57 -38.59
N LYS A 111 6.47 14.51 -38.35
CA LYS A 111 7.43 14.39 -37.24
C LYS A 111 6.73 14.26 -35.89
N GLN A 112 5.70 15.07 -35.62
CA GLN A 112 4.97 15.04 -34.35
C GLN A 112 4.23 13.71 -34.15
N VAL A 113 3.57 13.21 -35.21
CA VAL A 113 2.81 11.96 -35.22
C VAL A 113 3.75 10.77 -35.06
N ILE A 114 4.83 10.73 -35.82
CA ILE A 114 5.86 9.68 -35.70
C ILE A 114 6.40 9.67 -34.27
N MET A 115 6.77 10.83 -33.70
CA MET A 115 7.24 10.92 -32.32
C MET A 115 6.15 10.55 -31.29
N GLN A 116 4.88 10.72 -31.61
CA GLN A 116 3.77 10.28 -30.76
C GLN A 116 3.61 8.76 -30.81
N LYS A 117 3.59 8.17 -32.01
CA LYS A 117 3.49 6.72 -32.22
C LYS A 117 4.68 5.97 -31.64
N ILE A 118 5.89 6.52 -31.77
CA ILE A 118 7.08 6.00 -31.08
C ILE A 118 6.87 5.98 -29.57
N ARG A 119 6.36 7.07 -28.98
CA ARG A 119 6.08 7.12 -27.54
C ARG A 119 4.97 6.15 -27.12
N GLU A 120 3.95 5.94 -27.94
CA GLU A 120 2.87 4.97 -27.68
C GLU A 120 3.42 3.53 -27.67
N ALA A 121 4.19 3.16 -28.70
CA ALA A 121 4.82 1.84 -28.78
C ALA A 121 5.83 1.61 -27.65
N GLU A 122 6.65 2.61 -27.31
CA GLU A 122 7.57 2.51 -26.16
C GLU A 122 6.82 2.31 -24.85
N ARG A 123 5.69 3.01 -24.64
CA ARG A 123 4.85 2.84 -23.45
C ARG A 123 4.24 1.44 -23.36
N GLU A 124 3.76 0.91 -24.47
CA GLU A 124 3.17 -0.43 -24.53
C GLU A 124 4.22 -1.51 -24.28
N SER A 125 5.38 -1.40 -24.93
CA SER A 125 6.50 -2.30 -24.71
C SER A 125 7.00 -2.29 -23.25
N ILE A 126 7.09 -1.10 -22.63
CA ILE A 126 7.44 -0.98 -21.21
C ILE A 126 6.35 -1.62 -20.34
N PHE A 127 5.07 -1.41 -20.66
CA PHE A 127 3.98 -2.02 -19.90
C PHE A 127 4.10 -3.55 -19.91
N GLU A 128 4.23 -4.16 -21.08
CA GLU A 128 4.35 -5.62 -21.22
C GLU A 128 5.57 -6.17 -20.48
N GLU A 129 6.76 -5.57 -20.67
CA GLU A 129 8.00 -6.02 -20.02
C GLU A 129 7.89 -6.01 -18.49
N PHE A 130 7.32 -4.96 -17.91
CA PHE A 130 7.22 -4.84 -16.45
C PHE A 130 5.99 -5.58 -15.89
N HIS A 131 4.95 -5.80 -16.68
CA HIS A 131 3.78 -6.56 -16.26
C HIS A 131 4.14 -8.04 -16.00
N GLU A 132 4.99 -8.63 -16.86
CA GLU A 132 5.47 -10.01 -16.65
C GLU A 132 6.39 -10.15 -15.42
N ARG A 133 7.01 -9.05 -14.99
CA ARG A 133 8.00 -9.03 -13.90
C ARG A 133 7.40 -8.62 -12.55
N ILE A 134 6.07 -8.48 -12.46
CA ILE A 134 5.39 -8.14 -11.21
C ILE A 134 5.78 -9.16 -10.13
N GLY A 135 6.20 -8.66 -8.97
CA GLY A 135 6.68 -9.49 -7.87
C GLY A 135 8.19 -9.73 -7.84
N GLU A 136 8.96 -9.11 -8.75
CA GLU A 136 10.43 -9.13 -8.70
C GLU A 136 11.03 -7.97 -7.89
N VAL A 137 12.31 -8.14 -7.51
CA VAL A 137 13.12 -7.05 -6.94
C VAL A 137 13.98 -6.43 -8.03
N ILE A 138 13.81 -5.13 -8.21
CA ILE A 138 14.50 -4.34 -9.22
C ILE A 138 15.38 -3.31 -8.52
N SER A 139 16.53 -3.00 -9.11
CA SER A 139 17.41 -1.92 -8.65
C SER A 139 17.18 -0.66 -9.47
N GLY A 140 17.08 0.48 -8.82
CA GLY A 140 16.96 1.77 -9.48
C GLY A 140 17.75 2.87 -8.76
N THR A 141 17.77 4.06 -9.34
CA THR A 141 18.37 5.27 -8.74
C THR A 141 17.30 6.29 -8.42
N VAL A 142 17.34 6.86 -7.21
CA VAL A 142 16.40 7.90 -6.80
C VAL A 142 16.70 9.17 -7.60
N GLN A 143 15.75 9.60 -8.42
CA GLN A 143 15.89 10.83 -9.21
C GLN A 143 15.41 12.06 -8.47
N ARG A 144 14.22 12.01 -7.87
CA ARG A 144 13.60 13.17 -7.20
C ARG A 144 12.54 12.73 -6.20
N VAL A 145 12.18 13.63 -5.30
CA VAL A 145 11.12 13.44 -4.31
C VAL A 145 9.99 14.42 -4.62
N GLU A 146 8.80 13.92 -4.95
CA GLU A 146 7.63 14.72 -5.30
C GLU A 146 6.52 14.51 -4.26
N ARG A 147 6.18 15.55 -3.48
CA ARG A 147 5.09 15.51 -2.49
C ARG A 147 5.13 14.29 -1.54
N GLY A 148 6.34 13.82 -1.24
CA GLY A 148 6.58 12.65 -0.38
C GLY A 148 6.65 11.30 -1.12
N ASN A 149 6.34 11.24 -2.41
CA ASN A 149 6.60 10.07 -3.25
C ASN A 149 8.02 10.13 -3.83
N LEU A 150 8.64 8.97 -3.99
CA LEU A 150 9.97 8.87 -4.58
C LEU A 150 9.84 8.49 -6.05
N VAL A 151 10.48 9.25 -6.92
CA VAL A 151 10.61 8.92 -8.34
C VAL A 151 11.96 8.23 -8.53
N ILE A 152 11.91 6.98 -8.98
CA ILE A 152 13.07 6.10 -9.13
C ILE A 152 13.25 5.80 -10.61
N ASN A 153 14.46 5.98 -11.11
CA ASN A 153 14.83 5.60 -12.46
C ASN A 153 15.26 4.14 -12.51
N LEU A 154 14.58 3.35 -13.35
CA LEU A 154 14.90 1.95 -13.62
C LEU A 154 15.81 1.78 -14.86
N GLY A 155 16.34 2.89 -15.40
CA GLY A 155 17.16 2.95 -16.60
C GLY A 155 16.33 3.18 -17.87
N LYS A 156 15.28 2.38 -18.08
CA LYS A 156 14.36 2.50 -19.22
C LYS A 156 13.21 3.49 -18.97
N THR A 157 12.70 3.53 -17.75
CA THR A 157 11.52 4.33 -17.39
C THR A 157 11.60 4.81 -15.93
N GLU A 158 10.76 5.79 -15.61
CA GLU A 158 10.55 6.28 -14.25
C GLU A 158 9.46 5.45 -13.56
N ALA A 159 9.72 5.08 -12.31
CA ALA A 159 8.81 4.37 -11.44
C ALA A 159 8.56 5.18 -10.17
N ILE A 160 7.40 4.97 -9.55
CA ILE A 160 6.99 5.70 -8.37
C ILE A 160 6.96 4.75 -7.18
N LEU A 161 7.62 5.14 -6.09
CA LEU A 161 7.52 4.51 -4.79
C LEU A 161 6.68 5.42 -3.88
N PRO A 162 5.39 5.09 -3.65
CA PRO A 162 4.50 5.89 -2.82
C PRO A 162 4.94 5.93 -1.36
N ARG A 163 4.62 7.02 -0.65
CA ARG A 163 4.93 7.13 0.79
C ARG A 163 4.34 6.00 1.64
N SER A 164 3.15 5.50 1.31
CA SER A 164 2.53 4.35 2.00
C SER A 164 3.34 3.05 1.85
N GLU A 165 4.09 2.94 0.75
CA GLU A 165 4.91 1.79 0.40
C GLU A 165 6.40 1.99 0.75
N THR A 166 6.75 3.10 1.41
CA THR A 166 8.09 3.33 1.97
C THR A 166 8.19 2.78 3.39
N ILE A 167 9.37 2.26 3.75
CA ILE A 167 9.62 1.85 5.14
C ILE A 167 9.66 3.10 6.03
N PRO A 168 8.94 3.13 7.16
CA PRO A 168 8.97 4.26 8.07
C PRO A 168 10.40 4.62 8.51
N ARG A 169 10.71 5.92 8.59
CA ARG A 169 12.02 6.49 8.98
C ARG A 169 13.17 6.22 8.01
N GLU A 170 12.90 5.59 6.87
CA GLU A 170 13.87 5.51 5.78
C GLU A 170 14.01 6.87 5.09
N THR A 171 15.24 7.30 4.87
CA THR A 171 15.54 8.54 4.15
C THR A 171 16.37 8.20 2.93
N PHE A 172 16.02 8.82 1.80
CA PHE A 172 16.69 8.59 0.53
C PHE A 172 17.26 9.91 0.02
N ARG A 173 18.48 9.84 -0.52
CA ARG A 173 19.11 10.97 -1.20
C ARG A 173 18.97 10.83 -2.71
N GLN A 174 18.92 11.97 -3.39
CA GLN A 174 19.00 11.99 -4.84
C GLN A 174 20.30 11.34 -5.32
N GLY A 175 20.22 10.49 -6.34
CA GLY A 175 21.33 9.72 -6.89
C GLY A 175 21.65 8.42 -6.14
N GLU A 176 21.00 8.15 -5.00
CA GLU A 176 21.19 6.91 -4.25
C GLU A 176 20.60 5.71 -5.01
N ARG A 177 21.30 4.57 -4.99
CA ARG A 177 20.79 3.31 -5.52
C ARG A 177 19.92 2.63 -4.48
N VAL A 178 18.75 2.18 -4.89
CA VAL A 178 17.77 1.53 -4.03
C VAL A 178 17.24 0.25 -4.69
N ARG A 179 17.10 -0.82 -3.91
CA ARG A 179 16.37 -2.02 -4.32
C ARG A 179 14.91 -1.89 -3.93
N VAL A 180 14.01 -2.29 -4.82
CA VAL A 180 12.57 -2.09 -4.65
C VAL A 180 11.82 -3.31 -5.17
N TYR A 181 10.69 -3.61 -4.55
CA TYR A 181 9.76 -4.64 -5.02
C TYR A 181 8.81 -4.03 -6.05
N LEU A 182 8.64 -4.69 -7.20
CA LEU A 182 7.66 -4.30 -8.19
C LEU A 182 6.27 -4.74 -7.73
N LEU A 183 5.47 -3.78 -7.24
CA LEU A 183 4.16 -4.07 -6.66
C LEU A 183 3.09 -4.24 -7.75
N ASP A 184 3.01 -3.28 -8.67
CA ASP A 184 1.96 -3.23 -9.68
C ASP A 184 2.39 -2.33 -10.86
N VAL A 185 1.78 -2.53 -12.02
CA VAL A 185 1.98 -1.72 -13.23
C VAL A 185 0.62 -1.34 -13.78
N LYS A 186 0.31 -0.04 -13.81
CA LYS A 186 -0.99 0.48 -14.25
C LYS A 186 -0.86 1.32 -15.51
N MET A 187 -1.70 1.10 -16.50
CA MET A 187 -1.75 1.97 -17.68
C MET A 187 -2.54 3.24 -17.35
N THR A 188 -1.92 4.40 -17.45
CA THR A 188 -2.57 5.71 -17.26
C THR A 188 -2.54 6.52 -18.56
N LEU A 189 -3.31 7.61 -18.63
CA LEU A 189 -3.30 8.53 -19.79
C LEU A 189 -1.91 9.10 -20.11
N LYS A 190 -1.00 9.13 -19.13
CA LYS A 190 0.37 9.63 -19.30
C LYS A 190 1.38 8.54 -19.69
N GLY A 191 0.97 7.26 -19.64
CA GLY A 191 1.82 6.08 -19.86
C GLY A 191 1.72 5.07 -18.73
N PRO A 192 2.50 3.96 -18.80
CA PRO A 192 2.56 2.97 -17.76
C PRO A 192 3.15 3.58 -16.49
N GLN A 193 2.40 3.51 -15.41
CA GLN A 193 2.82 3.89 -14.09
C GLN A 193 3.26 2.63 -13.34
N ILE A 194 4.57 2.53 -13.13
CA ILE A 194 5.17 1.46 -12.34
C ILE A 194 5.11 1.84 -10.87
N ILE A 195 4.42 1.03 -10.07
CA ILE A 195 4.28 1.22 -8.63
C ILE A 195 5.22 0.25 -7.92
N LEU A 196 6.08 0.83 -7.09
CA LEU A 196 7.08 0.11 -6.33
C LEU A 196 6.69 0.04 -4.86
N SER A 197 7.24 -0.94 -4.15
CA SER A 197 7.10 -1.08 -2.72
C SER A 197 8.40 -1.49 -2.04
N ARG A 198 8.60 -1.02 -0.80
CA ARG A 198 9.60 -1.54 0.13
C ARG A 198 8.96 -2.10 1.40
N THR A 199 7.64 -1.99 1.57
CA THR A 199 6.87 -2.48 2.72
C THR A 199 6.30 -3.88 2.49
N HIS A 200 6.01 -4.25 1.24
CA HIS A 200 5.37 -5.53 0.92
C HIS A 200 6.19 -6.74 1.42
N PRO A 201 5.55 -7.80 1.97
CA PRO A 201 6.26 -9.00 2.45
C PRO A 201 7.07 -9.71 1.35
N GLY A 202 6.57 -9.67 0.11
CA GLY A 202 7.27 -10.21 -1.07
C GLY A 202 8.66 -9.60 -1.30
N PHE A 203 8.90 -8.38 -0.81
CA PHE A 203 10.24 -7.77 -0.87
C PHE A 203 11.26 -8.60 -0.10
N VAL A 204 10.92 -9.03 1.12
CA VAL A 204 11.80 -9.84 1.98
C VAL A 204 12.04 -11.22 1.35
N ILE A 205 10.99 -11.83 0.82
CA ILE A 205 11.06 -13.14 0.15
C ILE A 205 12.06 -13.10 -1.00
N LYS A 206 11.94 -12.11 -1.89
CA LYS A 206 12.83 -11.95 -3.04
C LYS A 206 14.26 -11.55 -2.68
N LEU A 207 14.45 -10.80 -1.58
CA LEU A 207 15.79 -10.54 -1.06
C LEU A 207 16.47 -11.82 -0.58
N PHE A 208 15.75 -12.71 0.12
CA PHE A 208 16.28 -14.02 0.50
C PHE A 208 16.56 -14.92 -0.70
N GLU A 209 15.69 -14.92 -1.72
CA GLU A 209 15.93 -15.66 -2.96
C GLU A 209 17.21 -15.21 -3.68
N THR A 210 17.54 -13.92 -3.61
CA THR A 210 18.80 -13.39 -4.18
C THR A 210 20.02 -13.73 -3.31
N GLU A 211 19.87 -13.74 -1.99
CA GLU A 211 20.97 -13.90 -1.02
C GLU A 211 21.31 -15.39 -0.74
N VAL A 212 20.32 -16.29 -0.85
CA VAL A 212 20.42 -17.70 -0.48
C VAL A 212 20.32 -18.57 -1.74
N PRO A 213 21.44 -19.13 -2.24
CA PRO A 213 21.45 -19.92 -3.47
C PRO A 213 20.56 -21.16 -3.39
N GLU A 214 20.44 -21.77 -2.21
CA GLU A 214 19.59 -22.94 -1.98
C GLU A 214 18.09 -22.62 -2.19
N ILE A 215 17.67 -21.36 -2.02
CA ILE A 215 16.30 -20.91 -2.34
C ILE A 215 16.15 -20.69 -3.85
N TYR A 216 17.15 -20.08 -4.49
CA TYR A 216 17.17 -19.87 -5.94
C TYR A 216 17.14 -21.19 -6.73
N GLU A 217 17.85 -22.21 -6.25
CA GLU A 217 17.88 -23.56 -6.84
C GLU A 217 16.62 -24.39 -6.53
N GLY A 218 15.72 -23.88 -5.66
CA GLY A 218 14.48 -24.55 -5.29
C GLY A 218 14.64 -25.70 -4.29
N ILE A 219 15.82 -25.84 -3.66
CA ILE A 219 16.07 -26.83 -2.59
C ILE A 219 15.27 -26.42 -1.33
N ILE A 220 15.31 -25.13 -1.00
CA ILE A 220 14.54 -24.53 0.08
C ILE A 220 13.41 -23.69 -0.51
N THR A 221 12.21 -23.84 0.02
CA THR A 221 11.03 -23.06 -0.36
C THR A 221 10.63 -22.13 0.79
N ILE A 222 10.33 -20.87 0.46
CA ILE A 222 9.73 -19.94 1.42
C ILE A 222 8.21 -20.14 1.36
N GLN A 223 7.64 -20.60 2.47
CA GLN A 223 6.20 -20.90 2.57
C GLN A 223 5.36 -19.64 2.86
N GLY A 224 5.97 -18.63 3.50
CA GLY A 224 5.30 -17.38 3.77
C GLY A 224 6.17 -16.38 4.52
N ALA A 225 5.76 -15.12 4.52
CA ALA A 225 6.39 -14.07 5.30
C ALA A 225 5.34 -13.14 5.90
N ALA A 226 5.48 -12.83 7.19
CA ALA A 226 4.70 -11.81 7.88
C ALA A 226 5.63 -10.68 8.29
N ARG A 227 5.20 -9.43 8.09
CA ARG A 227 6.07 -8.27 8.21
C ARG A 227 5.40 -7.08 8.89
N GLU A 228 6.14 -6.44 9.79
CA GLU A 228 5.92 -5.07 10.25
C GLU A 228 7.10 -4.23 9.75
N PRO A 229 6.93 -3.49 8.62
CA PRO A 229 8.04 -2.87 7.89
C PRO A 229 8.92 -1.96 8.75
N GLY A 230 10.23 -2.14 8.66
CA GLY A 230 11.23 -1.36 9.40
C GLY A 230 11.39 -1.75 10.86
N VAL A 231 10.64 -2.75 11.35
CA VAL A 231 10.69 -3.18 12.75
C VAL A 231 11.03 -4.66 12.87
N ARG A 232 10.15 -5.53 12.38
CA ARG A 232 10.34 -6.99 12.49
C ARG A 232 9.59 -7.76 11.40
N ALA A 233 10.18 -8.84 10.93
CA ALA A 233 9.56 -9.81 10.05
C ALA A 233 9.77 -11.25 10.55
N LYS A 234 8.85 -12.13 10.18
CA LYS A 234 8.97 -13.58 10.32
C LYS A 234 8.87 -14.23 8.95
N VAL A 235 9.82 -15.10 8.62
CA VAL A 235 9.88 -15.80 7.33
C VAL A 235 9.90 -17.30 7.59
N ALA A 236 8.93 -18.01 7.01
CA ALA A 236 8.80 -19.45 7.15
C ALA A 236 9.45 -20.18 5.97
N VAL A 237 10.40 -21.06 6.27
CA VAL A 237 11.17 -21.82 5.28
C VAL A 237 10.99 -23.32 5.46
N TYR A 238 10.99 -24.05 4.34
CA TYR A 238 10.81 -25.49 4.27
C TYR A 238 11.78 -26.11 3.27
N THR A 239 12.17 -27.36 3.51
CA THR A 239 12.92 -28.18 2.56
C THR A 239 12.39 -29.61 2.63
N ASN A 240 12.38 -30.28 1.49
CA ASN A 240 12.12 -31.72 1.40
C ASN A 240 13.38 -32.55 1.66
N ASP A 241 14.57 -31.93 1.52
CA ASP A 241 15.85 -32.61 1.71
C ASP A 241 16.20 -32.68 3.21
N HIS A 242 16.44 -33.89 3.70
CA HIS A 242 16.81 -34.15 5.09
C HIS A 242 18.26 -33.77 5.41
N ASP A 243 19.13 -33.70 4.42
CA ASP A 243 20.55 -33.33 4.59
C ASP A 243 20.75 -31.81 4.67
N VAL A 244 19.70 -31.03 4.39
CA VAL A 244 19.73 -29.57 4.36
C VAL A 244 18.95 -29.00 5.56
N ASP A 245 19.60 -28.15 6.35
CA ASP A 245 18.91 -27.34 7.35
C ASP A 245 18.44 -26.01 6.74
N PRO A 246 17.13 -25.79 6.56
CA PRO A 246 16.63 -24.61 5.87
C PRO A 246 16.89 -23.33 6.67
N VAL A 247 16.86 -23.39 8.00
CA VAL A 247 17.11 -22.22 8.86
C VAL A 247 18.60 -21.86 8.82
N GLY A 248 19.49 -22.83 9.04
CA GLY A 248 20.93 -22.65 8.97
C GLY A 248 21.41 -22.11 7.62
N ALA A 249 20.87 -22.62 6.51
CA ALA A 249 21.20 -22.13 5.17
C ALA A 249 20.81 -20.65 4.97
N CYS A 250 19.63 -20.24 5.44
CA CYS A 250 19.19 -18.85 5.30
C CYS A 250 19.92 -17.89 6.27
N VAL A 251 20.32 -18.36 7.45
CA VAL A 251 21.12 -17.58 8.41
C VAL A 251 22.55 -17.40 7.87
N GLY A 252 23.15 -18.46 7.34
CA GLY A 252 24.55 -18.47 6.89
C GLY A 252 25.55 -18.47 8.05
N VAL A 253 26.85 -18.46 7.71
CA VAL A 253 27.92 -18.51 8.71
C VAL A 253 27.84 -17.29 9.64
N ARG A 254 27.59 -17.54 10.94
CA ARG A 254 27.39 -16.49 11.95
C ARG A 254 26.31 -15.45 11.58
N GLY A 255 25.30 -15.84 10.80
CA GLY A 255 24.22 -14.92 10.41
C GLY A 255 24.55 -14.01 9.23
N SER A 256 25.65 -14.23 8.50
CA SER A 256 26.09 -13.30 7.45
C SER A 256 25.02 -13.01 6.39
N ARG A 257 24.27 -14.03 5.94
CA ARG A 257 23.26 -13.88 4.89
C ARG A 257 22.05 -13.10 5.39
N VAL A 258 21.48 -13.49 6.53
CA VAL A 258 20.36 -12.76 7.14
C VAL A 258 20.75 -11.31 7.48
N GLN A 259 21.98 -11.05 7.93
CA GLN A 259 22.44 -9.69 8.22
C GLN A 259 22.51 -8.80 6.97
N ASN A 260 22.87 -9.35 5.80
CA ASN A 260 22.85 -8.60 4.54
C ASN A 260 21.42 -8.14 4.18
N VAL A 261 20.42 -9.02 4.38
CA VAL A 261 19.00 -8.69 4.17
C VAL A 261 18.53 -7.66 5.22
N VAL A 262 18.88 -7.84 6.49
CA VAL A 262 18.58 -6.88 7.58
C VAL A 262 19.16 -5.50 7.27
N GLN A 263 20.39 -5.44 6.74
CA GLN A 263 21.06 -4.19 6.39
C GLN A 263 20.35 -3.48 5.22
N GLU A 264 19.89 -4.23 4.21
CA GLU A 264 19.08 -3.70 3.11
C GLU A 264 17.75 -3.09 3.60
N LEU A 265 17.16 -3.67 4.64
CA LEU A 265 15.94 -3.20 5.29
C LEU A 265 16.20 -2.20 6.43
N LYS A 266 17.40 -1.61 6.49
CA LYS A 266 17.80 -0.59 7.47
C LYS A 266 17.63 -1.01 8.94
N GLY A 267 17.90 -2.28 9.25
CA GLY A 267 17.90 -2.81 10.61
C GLY A 267 16.59 -3.46 11.06
N GLU A 268 15.67 -3.74 10.13
CA GLU A 268 14.50 -4.58 10.40
C GLU A 268 14.93 -5.96 10.91
N LYS A 269 14.43 -6.39 12.08
CA LYS A 269 14.79 -7.69 12.66
C LYS A 269 14.07 -8.82 11.93
N ILE A 270 14.77 -9.86 11.51
CA ILE A 270 14.16 -10.98 10.79
C ILE A 270 14.30 -12.25 11.61
N ASP A 271 13.18 -12.90 11.92
CA ASP A 271 13.16 -14.25 12.48
C ASP A 271 12.91 -15.24 11.33
N ILE A 272 13.80 -16.21 11.19
CA ILE A 272 13.67 -17.29 10.22
C ILE A 272 13.17 -18.53 10.98
N ILE A 273 12.00 -19.04 10.57
CA ILE A 273 11.34 -20.14 11.25
C ILE A 273 11.20 -21.34 10.33
N ARG A 274 11.26 -22.54 10.90
CA ARG A 274 11.02 -23.78 10.18
C ARG A 274 9.50 -23.98 10.02
N TRP A 275 9.03 -24.01 8.78
CA TRP A 275 7.66 -24.40 8.48
C TRP A 275 7.47 -25.90 8.76
N ASN A 276 6.27 -26.28 9.21
CA ASN A 276 5.90 -27.67 9.44
C ASN A 276 4.49 -27.91 8.89
N PRO A 277 4.22 -29.09 8.28
CA PRO A 277 2.86 -29.45 7.89
C PRO A 277 1.92 -29.64 9.09
N ASP A 278 2.44 -29.97 10.27
CA ASP A 278 1.69 -29.98 11.52
C ASP A 278 1.55 -28.53 12.04
N GLU A 279 0.31 -28.06 12.11
CA GLU A 279 -0.05 -26.68 12.48
C GLU A 279 0.39 -26.32 13.90
N VAL A 280 0.29 -27.26 14.84
CA VAL A 280 0.72 -27.04 16.24
C VAL A 280 2.21 -26.77 16.26
N ARG A 281 2.99 -27.61 15.59
CA ARG A 281 4.44 -27.44 15.49
C ARG A 281 4.80 -26.16 14.75
N TYR A 282 4.06 -25.81 13.71
CA TYR A 282 4.30 -24.58 12.97
C TYR A 282 4.04 -23.32 13.79
N VAL A 283 2.97 -23.30 14.59
CA VAL A 283 2.66 -22.21 15.53
C VAL A 283 3.72 -22.12 16.63
N CYS A 284 4.14 -23.25 17.20
CA CYS A 284 5.26 -23.30 18.16
C CYS A 284 6.52 -22.65 17.59
N ASN A 285 6.91 -23.04 16.36
CA ASN A 285 8.06 -22.46 15.68
C ASN A 285 7.89 -20.96 15.41
N SER A 286 6.66 -20.52 15.11
CA SER A 286 6.35 -19.11 14.81
C SER A 286 6.45 -18.19 16.02
N LEU A 287 6.15 -18.70 17.22
CA LEU A 287 6.26 -17.95 18.48
C LEU A 287 7.66 -17.94 19.10
N SER A 288 8.59 -18.74 18.55
CA SER A 288 10.01 -18.71 18.91
C SER A 288 10.52 -17.26 18.99
N PRO A 289 11.22 -16.88 20.08
CA PRO A 289 11.91 -17.75 21.06
C PRO A 289 11.12 -18.17 22.31
N ALA A 290 9.83 -17.85 22.44
CA ALA A 290 9.07 -18.19 23.64
C ALA A 290 8.83 -19.70 23.77
N GLN A 291 8.98 -20.23 25.00
CA GLN A 291 8.66 -21.63 25.31
C GLN A 291 7.18 -21.78 25.66
N ILE A 292 6.55 -22.85 25.16
CA ILE A 292 5.11 -23.09 25.26
C ILE A 292 4.87 -24.37 26.07
N ASN A 293 3.91 -24.32 26.99
CA ASN A 293 3.53 -25.46 27.83
C ASN A 293 2.46 -26.33 27.15
N LYS A 294 1.35 -25.71 26.71
CA LYS A 294 0.20 -26.39 26.12
C LYS A 294 -0.39 -25.50 25.03
N ILE A 295 -0.85 -26.13 23.95
CA ILE A 295 -1.66 -25.48 22.91
C ILE A 295 -2.99 -26.22 22.85
N ILE A 296 -4.08 -25.48 22.91
CA ILE A 296 -5.43 -25.97 22.66
C ILE A 296 -5.89 -25.43 21.32
N LEU A 297 -6.43 -26.32 20.49
CA LEU A 297 -6.88 -26.01 19.14
C LEU A 297 -8.40 -25.94 19.10
N ASP A 298 -8.91 -24.88 18.49
CA ASP A 298 -10.30 -24.77 18.08
C ASP A 298 -10.33 -24.71 16.55
N GLU A 299 -10.60 -25.88 15.94
CA GLU A 299 -10.66 -26.03 14.49
C GLU A 299 -11.85 -25.26 13.88
N ASN A 300 -12.96 -25.13 14.60
CA ASN A 300 -14.18 -24.48 14.12
C ASN A 300 -13.95 -22.98 13.90
N ASN A 301 -13.28 -22.33 14.84
CA ASN A 301 -13.01 -20.89 14.79
C ASN A 301 -11.63 -20.54 14.21
N ARG A 302 -10.84 -21.54 13.79
CA ARG A 302 -9.42 -21.39 13.41
C ARG A 302 -8.62 -20.58 14.43
N ALA A 303 -8.81 -20.93 15.71
CA ALA A 303 -8.18 -20.28 16.84
C ALA A 303 -7.30 -21.27 17.62
N MET A 304 -6.21 -20.78 18.19
CA MET A 304 -5.37 -21.54 19.11
C MET A 304 -5.16 -20.74 20.38
N GLU A 305 -5.37 -21.40 21.52
CA GLU A 305 -5.02 -20.87 22.83
C GLU A 305 -3.70 -21.46 23.29
N ILE A 306 -2.77 -20.58 23.65
CA ILE A 306 -1.37 -20.91 23.86
C ILE A 306 -1.02 -20.55 25.29
N ILE A 307 -0.75 -21.60 26.07
CA ILE A 307 -0.43 -21.48 27.48
C ILE A 307 1.08 -21.47 27.61
N VAL A 308 1.60 -20.39 28.19
CA VAL A 308 3.03 -20.18 28.42
C VAL A 308 3.32 -19.96 29.91
N PRO A 309 4.53 -20.26 30.38
CA PRO A 309 4.98 -19.83 31.69
C PRO A 309 4.88 -18.30 31.85
N ASP A 310 4.67 -17.82 33.08
CA ASP A 310 4.52 -16.40 33.41
C ASP A 310 5.71 -15.54 32.97
N ASP A 311 6.93 -16.06 33.08
CA ASP A 311 8.16 -15.40 32.64
C ASP A 311 8.25 -15.30 31.11
N GLN A 312 7.59 -16.20 30.38
CA GLN A 312 7.57 -16.25 28.93
C GLN A 312 6.43 -15.45 28.30
N LEU A 313 5.40 -15.04 29.06
CA LEU A 313 4.23 -14.31 28.56
C LEU A 313 4.63 -13.04 27.79
N SER A 314 5.51 -12.22 28.37
CA SER A 314 5.98 -10.98 27.76
C SER A 314 6.75 -11.23 26.45
N LEU A 315 7.53 -12.32 26.41
CA LEU A 315 8.31 -12.71 25.22
C LEU A 315 7.39 -13.24 24.11
N ALA A 316 6.41 -14.07 24.48
CA ALA A 316 5.44 -14.65 23.57
C ALA A 316 4.58 -13.57 22.91
N ILE A 317 4.01 -12.63 23.69
CA ILE A 317 3.23 -11.49 23.19
C ILE A 317 4.14 -10.54 22.39
N GLY A 318 5.32 -10.23 22.93
CA GLY A 318 6.25 -9.25 22.39
C GLY A 318 5.79 -7.81 22.60
N ARG A 319 6.66 -6.85 22.26
CA ARG A 319 6.33 -5.41 22.41
C ARG A 319 5.08 -5.07 21.60
N ARG A 320 4.04 -4.54 22.27
CA ARG A 320 2.73 -4.19 21.66
C ARG A 320 2.03 -5.35 20.93
N GLY A 321 2.27 -6.59 21.35
CA GLY A 321 1.66 -7.78 20.73
C GLY A 321 2.24 -8.14 19.36
N MET A 322 3.39 -7.57 18.99
CA MET A 322 3.99 -7.74 17.66
C MET A 322 4.34 -9.20 17.34
N ASN A 323 4.85 -9.97 18.31
CA ASN A 323 5.31 -11.33 18.06
C ASN A 323 4.12 -12.25 17.75
N VAL A 324 3.06 -12.19 18.58
CA VAL A 324 1.79 -12.89 18.35
C VAL A 324 1.13 -12.45 17.04
N ARG A 325 1.09 -11.15 16.75
CA ARG A 325 0.47 -10.65 15.51
C ARG A 325 1.19 -11.13 14.26
N LEU A 326 2.53 -11.14 14.27
CA LEU A 326 3.32 -11.67 13.16
C LEU A 326 3.14 -13.19 13.02
N ALA A 327 3.12 -13.93 14.13
CA ALA A 327 2.88 -15.37 14.11
C ALA A 327 1.47 -15.71 13.60
N SER A 328 0.45 -14.96 14.03
CA SER A 328 -0.94 -15.11 13.57
C SER A 328 -1.07 -14.82 12.07
N ARG A 329 -0.47 -13.73 11.56
CA ARG A 329 -0.47 -13.43 10.11
C ARG A 329 0.28 -14.48 9.29
N LEU A 330 1.35 -15.04 9.84
CA LEU A 330 2.19 -16.02 9.15
C LEU A 330 1.53 -17.39 9.06
N THR A 331 0.87 -17.82 10.14
CA THR A 331 0.20 -19.12 10.23
C THR A 331 -1.23 -19.09 9.72
N GLY A 332 -1.87 -17.92 9.71
CA GLY A 332 -3.29 -17.75 9.36
C GLY A 332 -4.25 -18.09 10.51
N TRP A 333 -3.73 -18.43 11.70
CA TRP A 333 -4.50 -18.79 12.89
C TRP A 333 -4.68 -17.61 13.84
N LYS A 334 -5.83 -17.52 14.52
CA LYS A 334 -6.03 -16.56 15.61
C LYS A 334 -5.35 -17.10 16.87
N LEU A 335 -4.29 -16.45 17.32
CA LEU A 335 -3.50 -16.92 18.46
C LEU A 335 -3.83 -16.08 19.70
N ASP A 336 -4.31 -16.73 20.75
CA ASP A 336 -4.46 -16.13 22.08
C ASP A 336 -3.39 -16.70 23.02
N VAL A 337 -2.69 -15.83 23.76
CA VAL A 337 -1.58 -16.25 24.63
C VAL A 337 -1.90 -15.90 26.07
N LYS A 338 -1.94 -16.93 26.93
CA LYS A 338 -2.21 -16.79 28.36
C LYS A 338 -1.09 -17.38 29.21
N SER A 339 -0.91 -16.84 30.40
CA SER A 339 0.00 -17.43 31.39
C SER A 339 -0.67 -18.61 32.10
N THR A 340 0.13 -19.54 32.62
CA THR A 340 -0.36 -20.65 33.45
C THR A 340 -1.13 -20.13 34.67
N SER A 341 -0.66 -19.06 35.33
CA SER A 341 -1.37 -18.43 36.45
C SER A 341 -2.77 -17.95 36.06
N ARG A 342 -2.88 -17.24 34.93
CA ARG A 342 -4.15 -16.69 34.46
C ARG A 342 -5.15 -17.79 34.09
N VAL A 343 -4.66 -18.89 33.53
CA VAL A 343 -5.49 -20.07 33.24
C VAL A 343 -6.00 -20.70 34.54
N ALA A 344 -5.18 -20.76 35.58
CA ALA A 344 -5.60 -21.24 36.90
C ALA A 344 -6.65 -20.30 37.53
N ASP A 345 -6.44 -18.98 37.47
CA ASP A 345 -7.42 -18.00 37.96
C ASP A 345 -8.75 -18.09 37.20
N ASP A 346 -8.71 -18.23 35.87
CA ASP A 346 -9.91 -18.40 35.04
C ASP A 346 -10.65 -19.71 35.40
N PHE A 347 -9.91 -20.79 35.66
CA PHE A 347 -10.45 -22.07 36.11
C PHE A 347 -11.12 -21.96 37.48
N GLU A 348 -10.46 -21.32 38.47
CA GLU A 348 -11.03 -21.11 39.80
C GLU A 348 -12.31 -20.28 39.75
N ARG A 349 -12.34 -19.22 38.94
CA ARG A 349 -13.55 -18.39 38.76
C ARG A 349 -14.71 -19.17 38.14
N LEU A 350 -14.43 -19.99 37.13
CA LEU A 350 -15.44 -20.81 36.49
C LEU A 350 -16.00 -21.85 37.48
N PHE A 351 -15.12 -22.44 38.29
CA PHE A 351 -15.48 -23.37 39.36
C PHE A 351 -16.36 -22.72 40.41
N GLU A 352 -16.01 -21.52 40.90
CA GLU A 352 -16.82 -20.76 41.85
C GLU A 352 -18.19 -20.38 41.27
N ALA A 353 -18.24 -19.96 40.01
CA ALA A 353 -19.48 -19.57 39.35
C ALA A 353 -20.48 -20.73 39.19
N LEU A 354 -19.96 -21.96 39.08
CA LEU A 354 -20.74 -23.19 38.93
C LEU A 354 -20.85 -24.01 40.21
N HIS A 355 -20.43 -23.47 41.36
CA HIS A 355 -20.43 -24.19 42.64
C HIS A 355 -21.82 -24.69 43.08
N GLU A 356 -22.89 -24.06 42.57
CA GLU A 356 -24.28 -24.44 42.84
C GLU A 356 -24.72 -25.73 42.12
N VAL A 357 -23.93 -26.24 41.16
CA VAL A 357 -24.23 -27.48 40.45
C VAL A 357 -23.90 -28.70 41.32
N GLU A 358 -24.92 -29.47 41.67
CA GLU A 358 -24.74 -30.70 42.45
C GLU A 358 -23.94 -31.75 41.65
N GLY A 359 -22.91 -32.32 42.28
CA GLY A 359 -22.05 -33.34 41.66
C GLY A 359 -20.86 -32.80 40.87
N LEU A 360 -20.71 -31.48 40.74
CA LEU A 360 -19.56 -30.86 40.09
C LEU A 360 -18.29 -31.05 40.93
N ASP A 361 -17.43 -31.97 40.52
CA ASP A 361 -16.13 -32.20 41.12
C ASP A 361 -14.99 -31.58 40.27
N ASN A 362 -13.80 -31.48 40.87
CA ASN A 362 -12.62 -30.96 40.17
C ASN A 362 -12.30 -31.75 38.91
N VAL A 363 -12.62 -33.05 38.88
CA VAL A 363 -12.35 -33.94 37.74
C VAL A 363 -13.27 -33.61 36.57
N SER A 364 -14.59 -33.47 36.82
CA SER A 364 -15.57 -33.05 35.79
C SER A 364 -15.24 -31.67 35.24
N MET A 365 -14.80 -30.75 36.09
CA MET A 365 -14.40 -29.41 35.67
C MET A 365 -13.10 -29.41 34.85
N GLU A 366 -12.11 -30.21 35.22
CA GLU A 366 -10.89 -30.38 34.42
C GLU A 366 -11.21 -31.00 33.05
N LEU A 367 -12.12 -31.98 32.99
CA LEU A 367 -12.64 -32.56 31.75
C LEU A 367 -13.35 -31.51 30.87
N LEU A 368 -14.22 -30.69 31.43
CA LEU A 368 -14.89 -29.60 30.70
C LEU A 368 -13.88 -28.58 30.16
N TYR A 369 -12.92 -28.18 31.00
CA TYR A 369 -11.91 -27.18 30.63
C TYR A 369 -10.96 -27.67 29.52
N ASP A 370 -10.62 -28.96 29.54
CA ASP A 370 -9.79 -29.60 28.52
C ASP A 370 -10.54 -29.86 27.20
N ASN A 371 -11.88 -29.99 27.25
CA ASN A 371 -12.73 -30.09 26.07
C ASN A 371 -13.19 -28.71 25.52
N GLY A 372 -12.67 -27.61 26.07
CA GLY A 372 -12.86 -26.27 25.51
C GLY A 372 -13.96 -25.42 26.14
N TYR A 373 -14.61 -25.91 27.21
CA TYR A 373 -15.60 -25.13 27.96
C TYR A 373 -14.91 -24.27 29.02
N ARG A 374 -14.63 -23.01 28.70
CA ARG A 374 -13.80 -22.14 29.54
C ARG A 374 -14.53 -20.91 30.04
N GLN A 375 -15.63 -20.56 29.38
CA GLN A 375 -16.53 -19.50 29.78
C GLN A 375 -17.89 -20.08 30.14
N LEU A 376 -18.63 -19.36 30.97
CA LEU A 376 -20.01 -19.72 31.28
C LEU A 376 -20.85 -19.74 29.99
N GLU A 377 -20.55 -18.85 29.06
CA GLU A 377 -21.17 -18.77 27.74
C GLU A 377 -20.98 -20.06 26.92
N ASP A 378 -19.80 -20.67 26.99
CA ASP A 378 -19.51 -21.92 26.26
C ASP A 378 -20.37 -23.05 26.79
N ILE A 379 -20.52 -23.11 28.12
CA ILE A 379 -21.32 -24.13 28.81
C ILE A 379 -22.82 -23.91 28.58
N ALA A 380 -23.28 -22.66 28.67
CA ALA A 380 -24.68 -22.31 28.43
C ALA A 380 -25.12 -22.52 26.98
N ALA A 381 -24.19 -22.44 26.02
CA ALA A 381 -24.45 -22.68 24.60
C ALA A 381 -24.33 -24.16 24.19
N ALA A 382 -23.76 -25.01 25.04
CA ALA A 382 -23.55 -26.43 24.78
C ALA A 382 -24.87 -27.20 24.79
N SER A 383 -24.94 -28.31 24.03
CA SER A 383 -26.05 -29.24 24.20
C SER A 383 -25.85 -30.08 25.47
N PRO A 384 -26.91 -30.38 26.24
CA PRO A 384 -26.81 -31.25 27.41
C PRO A 384 -26.24 -32.64 27.09
N ASP A 385 -26.53 -33.16 25.89
CA ASP A 385 -26.04 -34.46 25.42
C ASP A 385 -24.51 -34.47 25.25
N GLU A 386 -23.92 -33.42 24.66
CA GLU A 386 -22.46 -33.29 24.49
C GLU A 386 -21.74 -33.18 25.84
N LEU A 387 -22.30 -32.42 26.78
CA LEU A 387 -21.74 -32.29 28.12
C LEU A 387 -21.80 -33.62 28.89
N ALA A 388 -22.90 -34.37 28.76
CA ALA A 388 -23.06 -35.68 29.38
C ALA A 388 -22.07 -36.72 28.81
N GLU A 389 -21.73 -36.65 27.52
CA GLU A 389 -20.70 -37.52 26.93
C GLU A 389 -19.30 -37.24 27.47
N ILE A 390 -19.00 -35.98 27.78
CA ILE A 390 -17.68 -35.53 28.24
C ILE A 390 -17.46 -35.85 29.72
N ILE A 391 -18.48 -35.56 30.53
CA ILE A 391 -18.43 -35.72 31.99
C ILE A 391 -18.70 -37.18 32.39
N GLY A 392 -19.47 -37.92 31.58
CA GLY A 392 -19.90 -39.28 31.87
C GLY A 392 -21.11 -39.33 32.81
N THR A 393 -21.70 -40.53 32.94
CA THR A 393 -22.97 -40.75 33.68
C THR A 393 -22.86 -40.66 35.21
N GLU A 394 -21.65 -40.51 35.76
CA GLU A 394 -21.40 -40.37 37.20
C GLU A 394 -21.16 -38.92 37.65
N GLY A 395 -21.13 -37.96 36.71
CA GLY A 395 -20.91 -36.55 37.02
C GLY A 395 -22.21 -35.71 37.12
N PRO A 396 -22.09 -34.37 37.18
CA PRO A 396 -23.22 -33.46 37.33
C PRO A 396 -24.25 -33.62 36.21
N ASP A 397 -25.52 -33.40 36.55
CA ASP A 397 -26.61 -33.40 35.59
C ASP A 397 -26.39 -32.30 34.54
N ALA A 398 -26.20 -32.69 33.28
CA ALA A 398 -25.84 -31.78 32.20
C ALA A 398 -26.92 -30.70 31.97
N GLU A 399 -28.19 -31.00 32.21
CA GLU A 399 -29.27 -30.00 32.14
C GLU A 399 -29.13 -28.95 33.24
N GLN A 400 -28.76 -29.38 34.46
CA GLN A 400 -28.51 -28.47 35.58
C GLN A 400 -27.28 -27.61 35.33
N LEU A 401 -26.21 -28.19 34.75
CA LEU A 401 -24.99 -27.48 34.42
C LEU A 401 -25.25 -26.33 33.42
N VAL A 402 -26.04 -26.58 32.36
CA VAL A 402 -26.43 -25.54 31.38
C VAL A 402 -27.31 -24.47 32.03
N SER A 403 -28.30 -24.87 32.84
CA SER A 403 -29.19 -23.94 33.54
C SER A 403 -28.44 -23.04 34.51
N CYS A 404 -27.57 -23.63 35.36
CA CYS A 404 -26.75 -22.89 36.30
C CYS A 404 -25.75 -21.97 35.59
N ALA A 405 -25.16 -22.38 34.47
CA ALA A 405 -24.32 -21.50 33.67
C ALA A 405 -25.10 -20.28 33.15
N ALA A 406 -26.31 -20.47 32.63
CA ALA A 406 -27.17 -19.38 32.18
C ALA A 406 -27.58 -18.43 33.33
N GLU A 407 -27.91 -18.97 34.49
CA GLU A 407 -28.25 -18.19 35.69
C GLU A 407 -27.04 -17.40 36.22
N ALA A 408 -25.86 -18.02 36.25
CA ALA A 408 -24.61 -17.38 36.63
C ALA A 408 -24.26 -16.20 35.70
N ILE A 409 -24.48 -16.33 34.39
CA ILE A 409 -24.30 -15.23 33.42
C ILE A 409 -25.23 -14.06 33.75
N VAL A 410 -26.51 -14.33 34.05
CA VAL A 410 -27.48 -13.28 34.40
C VAL A 410 -27.08 -12.59 35.71
N ARG A 411 -26.67 -13.35 36.72
CA ARG A 411 -26.19 -12.84 38.01
C ARG A 411 -24.98 -11.91 37.83
N LEU A 412 -23.94 -12.37 37.13
CA LEU A 412 -22.72 -11.60 36.88
C LEU A 412 -22.98 -10.34 36.04
N ARG A 413 -23.91 -10.40 35.07
CA ARG A 413 -24.30 -9.22 34.29
C ARG A 413 -25.01 -8.17 35.14
N ALA A 414 -25.92 -8.59 36.02
CA ALA A 414 -26.61 -7.70 36.93
C ALA A 414 -25.65 -7.05 37.94
N GLU A 415 -24.69 -7.81 38.48
CA GLU A 415 -23.64 -7.30 39.37
C GLU A 415 -22.72 -6.29 38.64
N ALA A 416 -22.34 -6.57 37.39
CA ALA A 416 -21.53 -5.66 36.59
C ALA A 416 -22.26 -4.35 36.23
N GLU A 417 -23.58 -4.41 36.00
CA GLU A 417 -24.41 -3.23 35.76
C GLU A 417 -24.53 -2.36 37.02
N GLN A 418 -24.77 -2.98 38.19
CA GLN A 418 -24.78 -2.30 39.48
C GLN A 418 -23.43 -1.64 39.80
N ALA A 419 -22.31 -2.33 39.56
CA ALA A 419 -20.98 -1.78 39.77
C ALA A 419 -20.67 -0.59 38.84
N ARG A 420 -21.17 -0.60 37.60
CA ARG A 420 -21.06 0.54 36.68
C ARG A 420 -21.88 1.73 37.15
N GLU A 421 -23.12 1.50 37.58
CA GLU A 421 -23.96 2.56 38.14
C GLU A 421 -23.35 3.18 39.41
N GLU A 422 -22.67 2.38 40.24
CA GLU A 422 -21.93 2.87 41.41
C GLU A 422 -20.68 3.67 41.03
N GLN A 423 -19.93 3.24 40.01
CA GLN A 423 -18.79 3.99 39.48
C GLN A 423 -19.22 5.33 38.85
N GLU A 424 -20.28 5.33 38.06
CA GLU A 424 -20.83 6.56 37.45
C GLU A 424 -21.35 7.53 38.53
N LYS A 425 -21.95 7.03 39.61
CA LYS A 425 -22.33 7.85 40.77
C LYS A 425 -21.12 8.42 41.49
N GLN A 426 -20.05 7.62 41.68
CA GLN A 426 -18.80 8.09 42.30
C GLN A 426 -18.09 9.14 41.45
N GLU A 427 -18.01 8.96 40.13
CA GLU A 427 -17.44 9.96 39.21
C GLU A 427 -18.27 11.26 39.23
N GLN A 428 -19.61 11.17 39.27
CA GLN A 428 -20.49 12.33 39.40
C GLN A 428 -20.37 13.02 40.77
N GLU A 429 -20.18 12.28 41.85
CA GLU A 429 -19.94 12.83 43.20
C GLU A 429 -18.55 13.48 43.31
N GLU A 430 -17.52 12.91 42.68
CA GLU A 430 -16.20 13.52 42.59
C GLU A 430 -16.23 14.82 41.75
N GLU A 431 -16.92 14.83 40.61
CA GLU A 431 -17.14 16.04 39.81
C GLU A 431 -17.97 17.11 40.56
N ALA A 432 -19.01 16.69 41.30
CA ALA A 432 -19.83 17.59 42.10
C ALA A 432 -19.06 18.18 43.30
N SER A 433 -18.22 17.38 43.97
CA SER A 433 -17.38 17.86 45.07
C SER A 433 -16.27 18.81 44.59
N ALA A 434 -15.72 18.56 43.39
CA ALA A 434 -14.78 19.47 42.74
C ALA A 434 -15.46 20.80 42.33
N ALA A 435 -16.73 20.77 41.94
CA ALA A 435 -17.53 21.95 41.64
C ALA A 435 -17.90 22.77 42.91
N ASP A 436 -18.25 22.10 44.01
CA ASP A 436 -18.60 22.77 45.28
C ASP A 436 -17.39 23.45 45.94
N SER A 437 -16.18 22.89 45.76
CA SER A 437 -14.94 23.53 46.21
C SER A 437 -14.63 24.86 45.49
N LYS A 438 -15.22 25.09 44.31
CA LYS A 438 -15.10 26.34 43.53
C LYS A 438 -16.23 27.35 43.78
N ALA A 439 -17.34 26.94 44.40
CA ALA A 439 -18.51 27.79 44.64
C ALA A 439 -18.51 28.49 46.02
N GLY A 440 -17.55 28.17 46.89
CA GLY A 440 -17.46 28.71 48.26
C GLY A 440 -16.80 30.09 48.44
N SER A 441 -16.41 30.78 47.37
CA SER A 441 -15.89 32.15 47.47
C SER A 441 -16.68 33.11 46.58
N GLU A 442 -17.71 33.73 47.13
CA GLU A 442 -18.35 34.91 46.52
C GLU A 442 -17.98 36.21 47.26
N PRO A 443 -17.99 37.35 46.55
CA PRO A 443 -17.20 38.54 46.86
C PRO A 443 -18.02 39.63 47.56
N ALA A 444 -17.36 40.46 48.39
CA ALA A 444 -17.93 41.69 48.91
C ALA A 444 -17.15 42.91 48.38
N ASP A 445 -17.90 43.81 47.75
CA ASP A 445 -17.48 44.98 46.98
C ASP A 445 -17.41 46.27 47.83
N ALA A 446 -16.66 47.25 47.28
CA ALA A 446 -16.72 48.71 47.42
C ALA A 446 -16.02 49.43 48.60
N GLY A 447 -15.06 50.30 48.23
CA GLY A 447 -14.99 51.68 48.75
C GLY A 447 -13.65 52.20 49.30
N GLU A 448 -12.86 52.83 48.41
CA GLU A 448 -11.95 54.00 48.59
C GLU A 448 -12.12 54.80 49.93
N VAL A 449 -11.11 55.30 50.68
CA VAL A 449 -10.03 56.26 50.33
C VAL A 449 -8.97 56.32 51.46
N ALA A 450 -7.75 56.76 51.10
CA ALA A 450 -6.81 57.63 51.85
C ALA A 450 -5.64 57.01 52.67
N ALA A 451 -4.45 57.08 52.03
CA ALA A 451 -3.16 57.60 52.49
C ALA A 451 -2.75 57.54 53.98
N ILE A 452 -1.55 57.00 54.25
CA ILE A 452 -0.41 57.65 54.94
C ILE A 452 0.86 56.77 54.79
N ASP A 453 1.98 57.44 54.52
CA ASP A 453 3.39 57.01 54.52
C ASP A 453 3.82 56.13 55.71
N ASP A 454 4.71 55.14 55.48
CA ASP A 454 6.17 55.28 55.72
C ASP A 454 6.91 53.92 55.54
N MET A 455 8.04 53.98 54.81
CA MET A 455 9.36 53.29 54.94
C MET A 455 9.43 51.84 55.53
N ASP A 456 10.22 50.86 55.06
CA ASP A 456 11.42 50.81 54.22
C ASP A 456 11.73 49.33 53.85
N GLU A 457 12.64 49.15 52.89
CA GLU A 457 13.50 47.99 52.61
C GLU A 457 12.95 46.70 51.91
N THR A 458 13.16 46.68 50.57
CA THR A 458 13.95 45.70 49.76
C THR A 458 13.69 44.18 49.93
N THR A 459 13.53 43.33 48.91
CA THR A 459 14.03 43.31 47.52
C THR A 459 13.17 42.40 46.63
N SER A 460 12.87 42.92 45.43
CA SER A 460 12.79 42.29 44.09
C SER A 460 12.15 40.92 43.92
N ASP A 461 11.00 40.98 43.27
CA ASP A 461 10.40 39.93 42.47
C ASP A 461 10.12 40.51 41.06
N VAL A 462 10.06 39.62 40.06
CA VAL A 462 9.12 39.65 38.92
C VAL A 462 9.49 40.39 37.60
N GLU A 463 9.69 39.53 36.59
CA GLU A 463 8.99 39.42 35.29
C GLU A 463 8.97 40.51 34.20
N ALA A 464 9.07 39.96 32.97
CA ALA A 464 8.24 40.15 31.77
C ALA A 464 8.06 41.53 31.13
N SER A 465 8.31 41.57 29.82
CA SER A 465 7.31 41.82 28.75
C SER A 465 8.02 41.81 27.39
N VAL A 466 7.56 41.04 26.38
CA VAL A 466 6.70 41.46 25.23
C VAL A 466 7.10 42.82 24.64
N ASP A 467 7.30 43.04 23.35
CA ASP A 467 6.52 42.62 22.19
C ASP A 467 7.29 42.89 20.87
N GLU A 468 6.69 42.39 19.78
CA GLU A 468 6.95 42.54 18.34
C GLU A 468 7.64 43.82 17.82
N ILE A 469 8.33 43.69 16.66
CA ILE A 469 8.03 44.43 15.41
C ILE A 469 9.01 43.99 14.29
N GLU A 470 8.44 43.74 13.11
CA GLU A 470 9.09 43.37 11.84
C GLU A 470 9.48 44.64 11.01
N PRO A 471 9.99 44.56 9.76
CA PRO A 471 11.36 44.92 9.38
C PRO A 471 11.47 46.14 8.44
N LYS A 472 12.70 46.59 8.12
CA LYS A 472 13.15 46.95 6.75
C LYS A 472 14.60 47.47 6.63
N ASP A 473 15.21 47.03 5.52
CA ASP A 473 16.16 47.68 4.61
C ASP A 473 17.42 48.39 5.16
N ASP A 474 18.61 47.98 4.70
CA ASP A 474 19.49 48.91 3.97
C ASP A 474 20.58 48.20 3.13
N GLU A 475 20.90 48.85 2.01
CA GLU A 475 21.98 48.60 1.04
C GLU A 475 23.36 48.80 1.72
N THR A 476 24.49 48.24 1.28
CA THR A 476 25.37 48.86 0.26
C THR A 476 26.67 48.05 0.03
N GLU A 477 27.01 47.98 -1.27
CA GLU A 477 28.32 48.17 -1.94
C GLU A 477 29.61 47.36 -1.64
N LEU A 478 30.23 47.00 -2.76
CA LEU A 478 31.54 46.38 -3.03
C LEU A 478 32.73 47.29 -2.66
N PRO A 479 33.96 46.75 -2.71
CA PRO A 479 35.00 47.44 -3.46
C PRO A 479 35.78 46.54 -4.43
N ALA A 480 36.32 47.20 -5.47
CA ALA A 480 37.10 46.62 -6.56
C ALA A 480 38.63 46.84 -6.37
N GLU A 481 39.37 45.87 -6.90
CA GLU A 481 40.69 45.90 -7.58
C GLU A 481 41.89 46.64 -6.97
N ASP A 482 43.04 45.92 -6.93
CA ASP A 482 44.25 46.44 -7.55
C ASP A 482 45.21 45.31 -7.99
N ASP A 483 45.87 45.56 -9.12
CA ASP A 483 46.82 44.75 -9.89
C ASP A 483 48.15 44.43 -9.17
N ALA A 484 48.82 43.33 -9.56
CA ALA A 484 50.20 43.37 -10.10
C ALA A 484 50.77 41.98 -10.47
N ALA A 485 51.44 41.98 -11.63
CA ALA A 485 52.25 40.98 -12.32
C ALA A 485 53.22 40.10 -11.49
N ASP A 486 53.36 38.83 -11.91
CA ASP A 486 54.54 38.29 -12.61
C ASP A 486 54.19 36.97 -13.34
#